data_AF-A0A1H5VDQ6-F1
#
_entry.id   AF-A0A1H5VDQ6-F1
#
_cell.length_a   1.000
_cell.length_b   1.000
_cell.length_c   1.000
_cell.angle_alpha   90.00
_cell.angle_beta   90.00
_cell.angle_gamma   90.00
#
_symmetry.space_group_name_H-M   'P 1'
#
loop_
_entity.id
_entity.type
_entity.pdbx_description
1 polymer ?
#
loop_
_entity_poly.entity_id
_entity_poly.type
_entity_poly.pdbx_seq_one_letter_code
_entity_poly.pdbx_strand_id
1 'polypeptide(L)'
;MIIKSHWKMMMAISFAFIIFCFWCFLYPHAVVGQERLFVWDAEFWQEYGIYQYIRDFFLQFFHFAWLGALLLALVCLMAQGLTWWLLSLIKRCSWKNYLYIVSFVPALCVWYMSYIKLDVNNEELEYDLMQRKGQWEQIIQKSDHRFPQSLACQYVARMAKHQTGRIGDGDMFSDLALSNNAMSSMTSAYMMSDVYMYAGLVNLAQRASFEAMASIEDFSMSGRALQRLTETALITGQYRVARKYISILDKTVYYHDFAKRMKVMADDPSLIDHHPIYGSLRKAYEHTKDVLFD
;
A
#
# COMPACT_ATOMS: atom_id res chain seq x y z
N MET A 1 20.90 -9.72 -40.42
CA MET A 1 22.09 -10.30 -39.76
C MET A 1 22.15 -10.02 -38.25
N ILE A 2 21.72 -8.83 -37.80
CA ILE A 2 21.73 -8.41 -36.37
C ILE A 2 20.87 -9.32 -35.46
N ILE A 3 19.74 -9.83 -35.95
CA ILE A 3 18.77 -10.65 -35.20
C ILE A 3 19.35 -12.02 -34.77
N LYS A 4 20.17 -12.68 -35.61
CA LYS A 4 20.77 -13.98 -35.26
C LYS A 4 21.84 -13.89 -34.16
N SER A 5 22.45 -12.72 -33.99
CA SER A 5 23.52 -12.52 -33.00
C SER A 5 23.02 -12.14 -31.61
N HIS A 6 21.81 -11.57 -31.48
CA HIS A 6 21.31 -11.00 -30.22
C HIS A 6 19.98 -11.60 -29.73
N TRP A 7 19.48 -12.67 -30.37
CA TRP A 7 18.16 -13.25 -30.06
C TRP A 7 17.98 -13.63 -28.58
N LYS A 8 19.04 -14.10 -27.91
CA LYS A 8 19.02 -14.45 -26.48
C LYS A 8 18.69 -13.22 -25.63
N MET A 9 19.46 -12.16 -25.81
CA MET A 9 19.27 -10.89 -25.11
C MET A 9 17.88 -10.31 -25.38
N MET A 10 17.44 -10.31 -26.64
CA MET A 10 16.08 -9.86 -27.00
C MET A 10 15.01 -10.67 -26.28
N MET A 11 15.14 -12.00 -26.21
CA MET A 11 14.18 -12.87 -25.52
C MET A 11 14.13 -12.59 -24.01
N ALA A 12 15.28 -12.40 -23.37
CA ALA A 12 15.36 -12.06 -21.95
C ALA A 12 14.73 -10.68 -21.65
N ILE A 13 15.01 -9.67 -22.48
CA ILE A 13 14.41 -8.33 -22.34
C ILE A 13 12.91 -8.38 -22.56
N SER A 14 12.43 -9.07 -23.60
CA SER A 14 11.00 -9.23 -23.85
C SER A 14 10.29 -9.96 -22.70
N PHE A 15 10.92 -10.98 -22.13
CA PHE A 15 10.40 -11.68 -20.95
C PHE A 15 10.25 -10.75 -19.74
N ALA A 16 11.29 -9.97 -19.41
CA ALA A 16 11.23 -8.99 -18.33
C ALA A 16 10.17 -7.90 -18.60
N PHE A 17 10.03 -7.45 -19.84
CA PHE A 17 9.02 -6.48 -20.24
C PHE A 17 7.59 -7.02 -20.08
N ILE A 18 7.35 -8.30 -20.41
CA ILE A 18 6.05 -8.95 -20.20
C ILE A 18 5.70 -8.99 -18.71
N ILE A 19 6.65 -9.38 -17.85
CA ILE A 19 6.46 -9.42 -16.40
C ILE A 19 6.18 -8.01 -15.86
N PHE A 20 6.93 -7.01 -16.33
CA PHE A 20 6.71 -5.62 -15.96
C PHE A 20 5.28 -5.17 -16.32
N CYS A 21 4.84 -5.38 -17.57
CA CYS A 21 3.50 -4.99 -17.99
C CYS A 21 2.40 -5.74 -17.23
N PHE A 22 2.61 -7.02 -16.94
CA PHE A 22 1.68 -7.83 -16.14
C PHE A 22 1.45 -7.20 -14.76
N TRP A 23 2.52 -6.87 -14.04
CA TRP A 23 2.41 -6.30 -12.69
C TRP A 23 2.02 -4.81 -12.69
N CYS A 24 2.49 -4.04 -13.67
CA CYS A 24 2.25 -2.60 -13.72
C CYS A 24 0.82 -2.26 -14.15
N PHE A 25 0.22 -3.04 -15.05
CA PHE A 25 -1.07 -2.70 -15.66
C PHE A 25 -2.19 -3.68 -15.34
N LEU A 26 -1.93 -4.99 -15.27
CA LEU A 26 -2.99 -5.98 -15.01
C LEU A 26 -3.25 -6.14 -13.50
N TYR A 27 -2.20 -6.19 -12.70
CA TYR A 27 -2.31 -6.43 -11.25
C TYR A 27 -1.55 -5.41 -10.39
N PRO A 28 -1.75 -4.08 -10.58
CA PRO A 28 -1.05 -3.07 -9.81
C PRO A 28 -1.42 -3.10 -8.31
N HIS A 29 -2.64 -3.52 -7.96
CA HIS A 29 -3.12 -3.61 -6.57
C HIS A 29 -2.36 -4.65 -5.74
N ALA A 30 -2.02 -5.77 -6.35
CA ALA A 30 -1.26 -6.84 -5.70
C ALA A 30 0.17 -6.40 -5.34
N VAL A 31 0.75 -5.50 -6.13
CA VAL A 31 2.10 -4.96 -5.91
C VAL A 31 2.07 -3.88 -4.84
N VAL A 32 1.13 -2.94 -4.90
CA VAL A 32 1.12 -1.76 -4.03
C VAL A 32 0.70 -2.06 -2.59
N GLY A 33 0.06 -3.20 -2.32
CA GLY A 33 -0.43 -3.58 -0.98
C GLY A 33 0.64 -3.79 0.12
N GLN A 34 1.93 -3.63 -0.18
CA GLN A 34 3.03 -3.79 0.77
C GLN A 34 3.31 -2.47 1.51
N GLU A 35 2.46 -2.11 2.48
CA GLU A 35 2.53 -0.82 3.21
C GLU A 35 3.55 -0.83 4.37
N ARG A 36 4.81 -1.21 4.11
CA ARG A 36 5.89 -1.18 5.12
C ARG A 36 6.69 0.11 5.05
N LEU A 37 6.96 0.68 6.23
CA LEU A 37 7.76 1.89 6.38
C LEU A 37 9.26 1.55 6.42
N PHE A 38 10.04 2.26 5.61
CA PHE A 38 11.49 2.27 5.74
C PHE A 38 11.97 3.61 6.30
N VAL A 39 12.81 3.54 7.34
CA VAL A 39 13.34 4.69 8.06
C VAL A 39 14.85 4.74 7.85
N TRP A 40 15.36 5.87 7.36
CA TRP A 40 16.79 6.11 7.18
C TRP A 40 17.46 6.50 8.51
N ASP A 41 17.56 5.54 9.42
CA ASP A 41 18.17 5.76 10.74
C ASP A 41 19.15 4.64 11.12
N ALA A 42 20.32 5.03 11.63
CA ALA A 42 21.34 4.10 12.11
C ALA A 42 20.90 3.39 13.41
N GLU A 43 20.03 4.02 14.20
CA GLU A 43 19.44 3.39 15.40
C GLU A 43 18.51 2.24 15.01
N PHE A 44 17.70 2.42 13.95
CA PHE A 44 16.79 1.40 13.42
C PHE A 44 17.54 0.15 12.93
N TRP A 45 18.72 0.34 12.32
CA TRP A 45 19.61 -0.76 11.95
C TRP A 45 20.06 -1.60 13.15
N GLN A 46 20.41 -0.96 14.27
CA GLN A 46 20.91 -1.65 15.46
C GLN A 46 19.81 -2.44 16.17
N GLU A 47 18.57 -1.95 16.12
CA GLU A 47 17.44 -2.56 16.80
C GLU A 47 16.86 -3.77 16.04
N TYR A 48 16.72 -3.69 14.71
CA TYR A 48 16.03 -4.71 13.91
C TYR A 48 16.96 -5.61 13.08
N GLY A 49 18.23 -5.25 12.96
CA GLY A 49 19.25 -6.03 12.27
C GLY A 49 19.25 -5.89 10.74
N ILE A 50 20.33 -6.39 10.13
CA ILE A 50 20.65 -6.20 8.70
C ILE A 50 19.61 -6.78 7.74
N TYR A 51 19.05 -7.94 8.07
CA TYR A 51 18.08 -8.61 7.21
C TYR A 51 16.80 -7.79 7.07
N GLN A 52 16.25 -7.35 8.21
CA GLN A 52 15.05 -6.52 8.23
C GLN A 52 15.29 -5.21 7.49
N TYR A 53 16.43 -4.56 7.76
CA TYR A 53 16.76 -3.29 7.13
C TYR A 53 16.84 -3.38 5.60
N ILE A 54 17.53 -4.40 5.06
CA ILE A 54 17.63 -4.62 3.61
C ILE A 54 16.25 -4.95 3.02
N ARG A 55 15.48 -5.81 3.71
CA ARG A 55 14.12 -6.16 3.29
C ARG A 55 13.24 -4.92 3.16
N ASP A 56 13.15 -4.11 4.22
CA ASP A 56 12.29 -2.94 4.27
C ASP A 56 12.77 -1.86 3.29
N PHE A 57 14.08 -1.75 3.06
CA PHE A 57 14.65 -0.91 2.00
C PHE A 57 14.15 -1.29 0.61
N PHE A 58 14.03 -2.58 0.28
CA PHE A 58 13.48 -3.00 -1.01
C PHE A 58 11.95 -2.90 -1.06
N LEU A 59 11.26 -3.22 0.04
CA LEU A 59 9.81 -3.15 0.12
C LEU A 59 9.28 -1.72 -0.02
N GLN A 60 10.03 -0.69 0.39
CA GLN A 60 9.58 0.70 0.23
C GLN A 60 9.25 1.05 -1.24
N PHE A 61 9.92 0.44 -2.22
CA PHE A 61 9.67 0.70 -3.64
C PHE A 61 8.34 0.15 -4.14
N PHE A 62 7.71 -0.75 -3.40
CA PHE A 62 6.36 -1.24 -3.69
C PHE A 62 5.29 -0.16 -3.43
N HIS A 63 5.66 0.99 -2.87
CA HIS A 63 4.77 2.16 -2.80
C HIS A 63 4.23 2.59 -4.19
N PHE A 64 5.01 2.39 -5.26
CA PHE A 64 4.57 2.64 -6.63
C PHE A 64 4.49 1.34 -7.44
N ALA A 65 3.36 1.12 -8.11
CA ALA A 65 3.12 -0.08 -8.92
C ALA A 65 4.22 -0.33 -9.97
N TRP A 66 4.69 0.73 -10.63
CA TRP A 66 5.72 0.61 -11.67
C TRP A 66 7.09 0.23 -11.10
N LEU A 67 7.46 0.74 -9.92
CA LEU A 67 8.73 0.39 -9.28
C LEU A 67 8.71 -1.05 -8.76
N GLY A 68 7.63 -1.46 -8.09
CA GLY A 68 7.47 -2.85 -7.66
C GLY A 68 7.43 -3.83 -8.85
N ALA A 69 6.74 -3.49 -9.93
CA ALA A 69 6.74 -4.27 -11.17
C ALA A 69 8.14 -4.37 -11.79
N LEU A 70 8.91 -3.27 -11.79
CA LEU A 70 10.29 -3.24 -12.26
C LEU A 70 11.18 -4.15 -11.40
N LEU A 71 11.07 -4.08 -10.07
CA LEU A 71 11.83 -4.94 -9.16
C LEU A 71 11.52 -6.42 -9.37
N LEU A 72 10.24 -6.79 -9.50
CA LEU A 72 9.84 -8.18 -9.78
C LEU A 72 10.37 -8.67 -11.13
N ALA A 73 10.33 -7.82 -12.17
CA ALA A 73 10.90 -8.12 -13.47
C ALA A 73 12.43 -8.31 -13.40
N LEU A 74 13.13 -7.46 -12.63
CA LEU A 74 14.58 -7.57 -12.41
C LEU A 74 14.93 -8.84 -11.65
N VAL A 75 14.19 -9.21 -10.60
CA VAL A 75 14.40 -10.46 -9.86
C VAL A 75 14.25 -11.68 -10.78
N CYS A 76 13.21 -11.70 -11.62
CA CYS A 76 13.01 -12.77 -12.59
C CYS A 76 14.12 -12.81 -13.65
N LEU A 77 14.57 -11.65 -14.13
CA LEU A 77 15.67 -11.54 -15.09
C LEU A 77 17.00 -12.00 -14.47
N MET A 78 17.27 -11.65 -13.21
CA MET A 78 18.45 -12.11 -12.47
C MET A 78 18.40 -13.63 -12.25
N ALA A 79 17.25 -14.19 -11.88
CA ALA A 79 17.07 -15.63 -11.73
C ALA A 79 17.32 -16.38 -13.04
N GLN A 80 16.80 -15.86 -14.17
CA GLN A 80 17.06 -16.40 -15.49
C GLN A 80 18.56 -16.29 -15.87
N GLY A 81 19.18 -15.13 -15.65
CA GLY A 81 20.58 -14.88 -15.96
C GLY A 81 21.54 -15.76 -15.17
N LEU A 82 21.29 -15.93 -13.86
CA LEU A 82 22.05 -16.84 -12.99
C LEU A 82 21.91 -18.29 -13.43
N THR A 83 20.69 -18.72 -13.77
CA THR A 83 20.43 -20.08 -14.26
C THR A 83 21.16 -20.33 -15.57
N TRP A 84 21.12 -19.37 -16.50
CA TRP A 84 21.86 -19.46 -17.75
C TRP A 84 23.37 -19.50 -17.51
N TRP A 85 23.90 -18.64 -16.63
CA TRP A 85 25.31 -18.63 -16.28
C TRP A 85 25.75 -20.01 -15.79
N LEU A 86 25.03 -20.61 -14.84
CA LEU A 86 25.29 -21.96 -14.34
C LEU A 86 25.24 -23.03 -15.44
N LEU A 87 24.20 -23.02 -16.28
CA LEU A 87 24.05 -23.99 -17.38
C LEU A 87 25.13 -23.82 -18.46
N SER A 88 25.62 -22.60 -18.68
CA SER A 88 26.65 -22.30 -19.67
C SER A 88 28.04 -22.83 -19.29
N LEU A 89 28.29 -23.12 -18.01
CA LEU A 89 29.52 -23.73 -17.52
C LEU A 89 29.68 -25.20 -17.97
N ILE A 90 28.61 -25.82 -18.45
CA ILE A 90 28.63 -27.21 -18.94
C ILE A 90 29.32 -27.26 -20.32
N LYS A 91 30.63 -27.54 -20.31
CA LYS A 91 31.52 -27.47 -21.49
C LYS A 91 31.18 -28.45 -22.62
N ARG A 92 30.51 -29.58 -22.36
CA ARG A 92 30.25 -30.67 -23.33
C ARG A 92 28.77 -30.87 -23.66
N CYS A 93 28.05 -29.80 -23.99
CA CYS A 93 26.65 -29.92 -24.40
C CYS A 93 26.42 -29.32 -25.79
N SER A 94 25.95 -30.13 -26.74
CA SER A 94 25.57 -29.69 -28.10
C SER A 94 24.23 -28.94 -28.14
N TRP A 95 23.43 -29.02 -27.07
CA TRP A 95 22.06 -28.49 -26.97
C TRP A 95 21.99 -27.11 -26.31
N LYS A 96 23.02 -26.26 -26.42
CA LYS A 96 23.12 -24.97 -25.70
C LYS A 96 21.95 -24.01 -25.94
N ASN A 97 21.30 -24.07 -27.11
CA ASN A 97 20.12 -23.24 -27.40
C ASN A 97 18.89 -23.70 -26.61
N TYR A 98 18.70 -25.01 -26.44
CA TYR A 98 17.63 -25.56 -25.62
C TYR A 98 17.88 -25.29 -24.13
N LEU A 99 19.13 -25.41 -23.67
CA LEU A 99 19.50 -25.04 -22.29
C LEU A 99 19.24 -23.56 -21.98
N TYR A 100 19.39 -22.67 -22.97
CA TYR A 100 19.01 -21.27 -22.82
C TYR A 100 17.51 -21.12 -22.57
N ILE A 101 16.66 -21.83 -23.31
CA ILE A 101 15.20 -21.80 -23.10
C ILE A 101 14.84 -22.39 -21.73
N VAL A 102 15.49 -23.49 -21.32
CA VAL A 102 15.29 -24.10 -19.98
C VAL A 102 15.68 -23.16 -18.84
N SER A 103 16.60 -22.22 -19.06
CA SER A 103 16.99 -21.24 -18.03
C SER A 103 15.85 -20.33 -17.55
N PHE A 104 14.74 -20.25 -18.29
CA PHE A 104 13.56 -19.49 -17.90
C PHE A 104 12.68 -20.22 -16.89
N VAL A 105 12.82 -21.54 -16.72
CA VAL A 105 11.94 -22.32 -15.83
C VAL A 105 11.98 -21.81 -14.38
N PRO A 106 13.15 -21.59 -13.74
CA PRO A 106 13.17 -21.03 -12.39
C PRO A 106 12.54 -19.64 -12.30
N ALA A 107 12.74 -18.78 -13.30
CA ALA A 107 12.16 -17.44 -13.33
C ALA A 107 10.62 -17.48 -13.47
N LEU A 108 10.09 -18.40 -14.28
CA LEU A 108 8.65 -18.66 -14.38
C LEU A 108 8.09 -19.19 -13.05
N CYS A 109 8.82 -20.07 -12.35
CA CYS A 109 8.43 -20.53 -11.01
C CYS A 109 8.39 -19.36 -10.02
N VAL A 110 9.39 -18.48 -10.01
CA VAL A 110 9.39 -17.28 -9.15
C VAL A 110 8.19 -16.39 -9.47
N TRP A 111 7.93 -16.11 -10.74
CA TRP A 111 6.78 -15.28 -11.13
C TRP A 111 5.45 -15.91 -10.69
N TYR A 112 5.26 -17.21 -10.88
CA TYR A 112 4.07 -17.92 -10.42
C TYR A 112 3.92 -17.93 -8.89
N MET A 113 5.01 -18.11 -8.16
CA MET A 113 5.00 -18.03 -6.70
C MET A 113 4.65 -16.61 -6.22
N SER A 114 5.14 -15.57 -6.90
CA SER A 114 4.75 -14.18 -6.63
C SER A 114 3.26 -13.94 -6.91
N TYR A 115 2.71 -14.52 -7.99
CA TYR A 115 1.29 -14.47 -8.32
C TYR A 115 0.41 -15.02 -7.19
N ILE A 116 0.78 -16.16 -6.62
CA ILE A 116 0.04 -16.76 -5.50
C ILE A 116 0.22 -15.93 -4.22
N LYS A 117 1.46 -15.55 -3.89
CA LYS A 117 1.77 -14.88 -2.62
C LYS A 117 1.22 -13.46 -2.51
N LEU A 118 1.14 -12.74 -3.62
CA LEU A 118 0.60 -11.37 -3.64
C LEU A 118 -0.93 -11.33 -3.75
N ASP A 119 -1.59 -12.50 -3.65
CA ASP A 119 -3.03 -12.65 -3.62
C ASP A 119 -3.74 -11.77 -4.67
N VAL A 120 -3.38 -11.95 -5.93
CA VAL A 120 -3.79 -11.06 -7.03
C VAL A 120 -5.30 -10.92 -7.21
N ASN A 121 -6.08 -11.88 -6.67
CA ASN A 121 -7.53 -11.91 -6.76
C ASN A 121 -8.20 -11.33 -5.51
N ASN A 122 -7.42 -10.72 -4.62
CA ASN A 122 -7.92 -10.09 -3.41
C ASN A 122 -8.75 -8.85 -3.76
N GLU A 123 -10.05 -8.95 -3.53
CA GLU A 123 -10.99 -7.85 -3.78
C GLU A 123 -10.65 -6.61 -2.94
N GLU A 124 -10.25 -6.77 -1.68
CA GLU A 124 -9.95 -5.65 -0.77
C GLU A 124 -8.75 -4.84 -1.25
N LEU A 125 -7.68 -5.49 -1.71
CA LEU A 125 -6.50 -4.80 -2.28
C LEU A 125 -6.87 -3.96 -3.50
N GLU A 126 -7.79 -4.47 -4.34
CA GLU A 126 -8.21 -3.77 -5.54
C GLU A 126 -9.09 -2.55 -5.22
N TYR A 127 -10.07 -2.70 -4.31
CA TYR A 127 -10.89 -1.59 -3.84
C TYR A 127 -10.05 -0.54 -3.10
N ASP A 128 -9.10 -0.96 -2.26
CA ASP A 128 -8.18 -0.06 -1.57
C ASP A 128 -7.36 0.78 -2.55
N LEU A 129 -6.80 0.16 -3.59
CA LEU A 129 -6.03 0.89 -4.59
C LEU A 129 -6.90 1.91 -5.35
N MET A 130 -8.11 1.52 -5.77
CA MET A 130 -9.03 2.43 -6.46
C MET A 130 -9.45 3.61 -5.57
N GLN A 131 -9.72 3.33 -4.29
CA GLN A 131 -10.06 4.33 -3.29
C GLN A 131 -8.93 5.35 -3.11
N ARG A 132 -7.69 4.88 -2.98
CA ARG A 132 -6.51 5.75 -2.85
C ARG A 132 -6.28 6.64 -4.07
N LYS A 133 -6.63 6.14 -5.25
CA LYS A 133 -6.56 6.92 -6.50
C LYS A 133 -7.77 7.83 -6.73
N GLY A 134 -8.76 7.79 -5.86
CA GLY A 134 -10.01 8.53 -6.01
C GLY A 134 -10.83 8.13 -7.23
N GLN A 135 -10.75 6.85 -7.64
CA GLN A 135 -11.43 6.33 -8.83
C GLN A 135 -12.89 5.97 -8.51
N TRP A 136 -13.67 6.95 -8.03
CA TRP A 136 -15.02 6.75 -7.49
C TRP A 136 -15.98 6.10 -8.48
N GLU A 137 -15.99 6.55 -9.73
CA GLU A 137 -16.84 5.97 -10.78
C GLU A 137 -16.49 4.50 -11.07
N GLN A 138 -15.21 4.12 -11.01
CA GLN A 138 -14.78 2.73 -11.23
C GLN A 138 -15.23 1.83 -10.07
N ILE A 139 -15.11 2.33 -8.84
CA ILE A 139 -15.61 1.65 -7.64
C ILE A 139 -17.12 1.40 -7.77
N ILE A 140 -17.88 2.43 -8.15
CA ILE A 140 -19.33 2.34 -8.33
C ILE A 140 -19.68 1.30 -9.41
N GLN A 141 -19.11 1.45 -10.61
CA GLN A 141 -19.33 0.54 -11.73
C GLN A 141 -19.03 -0.91 -11.35
N LYS A 142 -17.91 -1.15 -10.66
CA LYS A 142 -17.52 -2.49 -10.21
C LYS A 142 -18.51 -3.04 -9.19
N SER A 143 -18.88 -2.24 -8.19
CA SER A 143 -19.81 -2.66 -7.13
C SER A 143 -21.21 -2.96 -7.66
N ASP A 144 -21.65 -2.24 -8.69
CA ASP A 144 -22.95 -2.45 -9.33
C ASP A 144 -22.93 -3.67 -10.26
N HIS A 145 -21.81 -3.93 -10.94
CA HIS A 145 -21.64 -5.11 -11.77
C HIS A 145 -21.53 -6.40 -10.94
N ARG A 146 -20.80 -6.35 -9.83
CA ARG A 146 -20.66 -7.45 -8.87
C ARG A 146 -20.68 -6.91 -7.45
N PHE A 147 -21.71 -7.29 -6.70
CA PHE A 147 -21.85 -6.89 -5.31
C PHE A 147 -20.62 -7.31 -4.49
N PRO A 148 -19.97 -6.37 -3.76
CA PRO A 148 -18.74 -6.67 -3.04
C PRO A 148 -18.94 -7.68 -1.91
N GLN A 149 -18.02 -8.62 -1.76
CA GLN A 149 -18.12 -9.67 -0.73
C GLN A 149 -17.65 -9.16 0.64
N SER A 150 -16.55 -8.41 0.67
CA SER A 150 -16.06 -7.78 1.90
C SER A 150 -16.95 -6.60 2.31
N LEU A 151 -17.28 -6.53 3.60
CA LEU A 151 -18.03 -5.41 4.17
C LEU A 151 -17.29 -4.07 3.97
N ALA A 152 -15.96 -4.05 4.10
CA ALA A 152 -15.19 -2.84 3.85
C ALA A 152 -15.33 -2.36 2.41
N CYS A 153 -15.28 -3.26 1.43
CA CYS A 153 -15.53 -2.91 0.03
C CYS A 153 -16.94 -2.32 -0.18
N GLN A 154 -17.95 -2.81 0.54
CA GLN A 154 -19.30 -2.25 0.50
C GLN A 154 -19.34 -0.83 1.07
N TYR A 155 -18.68 -0.57 2.19
CA TYR A 155 -18.58 0.78 2.77
C TYR A 155 -17.80 1.75 1.87
N VAL A 156 -16.76 1.27 1.19
CA VAL A 156 -16.00 2.06 0.21
C VAL A 156 -16.85 2.38 -1.02
N ALA A 157 -17.64 1.41 -1.51
CA ALA A 157 -18.59 1.66 -2.59
C ALA A 157 -19.66 2.68 -2.19
N ARG A 158 -20.17 2.59 -0.96
CA ARG A 158 -21.09 3.57 -0.38
C ARG A 158 -20.46 4.96 -0.29
N MET A 159 -19.22 5.06 0.20
CA MET A 159 -18.44 6.30 0.23
C MET A 159 -18.28 6.90 -1.18
N ALA A 160 -17.96 6.09 -2.19
CA ALA A 160 -17.85 6.53 -3.57
C ALA A 160 -19.20 7.06 -4.12
N LYS A 161 -20.31 6.35 -3.84
CA LYS A 161 -21.66 6.82 -4.19
C LYS A 161 -22.00 8.14 -3.51
N HIS A 162 -21.61 8.32 -2.24
CA HIS A 162 -21.83 9.56 -1.50
C HIS A 162 -21.01 10.73 -2.10
N GLN A 163 -19.72 10.52 -2.36
CA GLN A 163 -18.84 11.53 -2.95
C GLN A 163 -19.29 11.99 -4.34
N THR A 164 -20.01 11.14 -5.07
CA THR A 164 -20.56 11.46 -6.40
C THR A 164 -22.02 11.93 -6.36
N GLY A 165 -22.61 12.09 -5.17
CA GLY A 165 -23.97 12.61 -4.98
C GLY A 165 -25.09 11.61 -5.34
N ARG A 166 -24.78 10.31 -5.45
CA ARG A 166 -25.78 9.27 -5.78
C ARG A 166 -26.58 8.80 -4.57
N ILE A 167 -26.06 9.01 -3.37
CA ILE A 167 -26.75 8.75 -2.09
C ILE A 167 -26.55 9.95 -1.17
N GLY A 168 -27.38 10.09 -0.13
CA GLY A 168 -27.26 11.15 0.88
C GLY A 168 -26.54 10.69 2.15
N ASP A 169 -26.39 11.62 3.10
CA ASP A 169 -25.73 11.38 4.40
C ASP A 169 -26.33 10.21 5.18
N GLY A 170 -27.67 10.08 5.20
CA GLY A 170 -28.35 9.01 5.92
C GLY A 170 -27.94 7.61 5.43
N ASP A 171 -27.85 7.44 4.12
CA ASP A 171 -27.41 6.18 3.53
C ASP A 171 -25.91 5.95 3.79
N MET A 172 -25.09 6.99 3.65
CA MET A 172 -23.64 6.94 3.86
C MET A 172 -23.29 6.50 5.30
N PHE A 173 -23.89 7.16 6.29
CA PHE A 173 -23.50 7.03 7.69
C PHE A 173 -24.29 5.97 8.45
N SER A 174 -25.31 5.36 7.82
CA SER A 174 -26.08 4.27 8.44
C SER A 174 -25.17 3.13 8.90
N ASP A 175 -25.35 2.72 10.17
CA ASP A 175 -24.64 1.63 10.85
C ASP A 175 -23.10 1.76 10.90
N LEU A 176 -22.53 2.87 10.42
CA LEU A 176 -21.08 3.03 10.28
C LEU A 176 -20.36 2.97 11.63
N ALA A 177 -20.96 3.54 12.69
CA ALA A 177 -20.39 3.49 14.04
C ALA A 177 -20.30 2.06 14.63
N LEU A 178 -21.06 1.10 14.09
CA LEU A 178 -21.11 -0.29 14.53
C LEU A 178 -20.38 -1.25 13.58
N SER A 179 -19.67 -0.72 12.58
CA SER A 179 -19.07 -1.49 11.49
C SER A 179 -17.71 -2.12 11.82
N ASN A 180 -17.41 -2.40 13.10
CA ASN A 180 -16.15 -3.02 13.51
C ASN A 180 -15.91 -4.39 12.85
N ASN A 181 -16.98 -5.13 12.54
CA ASN A 181 -16.90 -6.40 11.81
C ASN A 181 -16.41 -6.26 10.36
N ALA A 182 -16.38 -5.04 9.80
CA ALA A 182 -15.83 -4.77 8.48
C ALA A 182 -14.29 -4.79 8.44
N MET A 183 -13.63 -4.68 9.59
CA MET A 183 -12.16 -4.69 9.70
C MET A 183 -11.61 -6.11 9.89
N SER A 184 -11.94 -7.01 8.96
CA SER A 184 -11.55 -8.42 8.99
C SER A 184 -10.09 -8.71 8.60
N SER A 185 -9.38 -7.72 8.06
CA SER A 185 -8.01 -7.82 7.59
C SER A 185 -7.29 -6.48 7.81
N MET A 186 -5.97 -6.46 7.66
CA MET A 186 -5.21 -5.22 7.68
C MET A 186 -5.66 -4.25 6.58
N THR A 187 -5.92 -4.76 5.37
CA THR A 187 -6.36 -3.95 4.22
C THR A 187 -7.72 -3.33 4.50
N SER A 188 -8.68 -4.13 4.99
CA SER A 188 -10.02 -3.61 5.30
C SER A 188 -10.01 -2.63 6.47
N ALA A 189 -9.14 -2.81 7.46
CA ALA A 189 -8.90 -1.81 8.51
C ALA A 189 -8.39 -0.47 7.95
N TYR A 190 -7.46 -0.48 6.98
CA TYR A 190 -7.04 0.75 6.31
C TYR A 190 -8.17 1.41 5.51
N MET A 191 -8.93 0.61 4.75
CA MET A 191 -10.07 1.11 3.99
C MET A 191 -11.11 1.76 4.90
N MET A 192 -11.47 1.08 5.99
CA MET A 192 -12.42 1.60 6.98
C MET A 192 -11.90 2.83 7.70
N SER A 193 -10.59 2.90 7.98
CA SER A 193 -9.97 4.09 8.57
C SER A 193 -10.22 5.35 7.73
N ASP A 194 -10.12 5.23 6.41
CA ASP A 194 -10.42 6.32 5.48
C ASP A 194 -11.92 6.63 5.41
N VAL A 195 -12.78 5.60 5.42
CA VAL A 195 -14.25 5.78 5.46
C VAL A 195 -14.68 6.52 6.73
N TYR A 196 -14.14 6.14 7.88
CA TYR A 196 -14.41 6.80 9.16
C TYR A 196 -13.91 8.24 9.15
N MET A 197 -12.72 8.48 8.62
CA MET A 197 -12.19 9.84 8.49
C MET A 197 -13.09 10.70 7.60
N TYR A 198 -13.55 10.16 6.48
CA TYR A 198 -14.50 10.83 5.58
C TYR A 198 -15.82 11.17 6.28
N ALA A 199 -16.30 10.28 7.14
CA ALA A 199 -17.52 10.48 7.93
C ALA A 199 -17.36 11.39 9.16
N GLY A 200 -16.16 11.88 9.45
CA GLY A 200 -15.90 12.67 10.65
C GLY A 200 -15.73 11.86 11.94
N LEU A 201 -15.68 10.53 11.84
CA LEU A 201 -15.52 9.61 12.97
C LEU A 201 -14.03 9.43 13.31
N VAL A 202 -13.38 10.50 13.75
CA VAL A 202 -11.92 10.60 13.93
C VAL A 202 -11.36 9.52 14.87
N ASN A 203 -12.07 9.21 15.95
CA ASN A 203 -11.65 8.16 16.90
C ASN A 203 -11.68 6.75 16.29
N LEU A 204 -12.71 6.44 15.50
CA LEU A 204 -12.81 5.16 14.80
C LEU A 204 -11.75 5.07 13.69
N ALA A 205 -11.48 6.18 12.99
CA ALA A 205 -10.39 6.25 12.02
C ALA A 205 -9.04 5.94 12.68
N GLN A 206 -8.77 6.56 13.85
CA GLN A 206 -7.56 6.30 14.64
C GLN A 206 -7.46 4.84 15.07
N ARG A 207 -8.54 4.29 15.63
CA ARG A 207 -8.60 2.89 16.09
C ARG A 207 -8.32 1.92 14.94
N ALA A 208 -8.99 2.09 13.80
CA ALA A 208 -8.80 1.25 12.63
C ALA A 208 -7.33 1.25 12.15
N SER A 209 -6.68 2.43 12.14
CA SER A 209 -5.26 2.53 11.80
C SER A 209 -4.33 1.88 12.83
N PHE A 210 -4.66 1.96 14.12
CA PHE A 210 -3.92 1.23 15.16
C PHE A 210 -4.05 -0.28 15.01
N GLU A 211 -5.27 -0.79 14.79
CA GLU A 211 -5.52 -2.22 14.57
C GLU A 211 -4.76 -2.73 13.33
N ALA A 212 -4.79 -1.97 12.23
CA ALA A 212 -4.02 -2.30 11.03
C ALA A 212 -2.51 -2.36 11.31
N MET A 213 -1.97 -1.38 12.03
CA MET A 213 -0.55 -1.32 12.37
C MET A 213 -0.13 -2.45 13.32
N ALA A 214 -0.96 -2.76 14.33
CA ALA A 214 -0.73 -3.85 15.28
C ALA A 214 -0.77 -5.24 14.62
N SER A 215 -1.45 -5.35 13.46
CA SER A 215 -1.53 -6.59 12.68
C SER A 215 -0.29 -6.84 11.82
N ILE A 216 0.68 -5.93 11.78
CA ILE A 216 1.89 -6.09 10.96
C ILE A 216 2.87 -7.03 11.67
N GLU A 217 3.15 -8.17 11.04
CA GLU A 217 4.17 -9.12 11.48
C GLU A 217 5.57 -8.48 11.51
N ASP A 218 6.39 -8.83 12.52
CA ASP A 218 7.75 -8.34 12.79
C ASP A 218 7.86 -6.89 13.32
N PHE A 219 6.81 -6.33 13.92
CA PHE A 219 6.81 -4.98 14.53
C PHE A 219 7.19 -3.84 13.57
N SER A 220 7.21 -4.08 12.25
CA SER A 220 7.49 -3.01 11.30
C SER A 220 6.32 -2.04 11.24
N MET A 221 6.63 -0.75 11.11
CA MET A 221 5.61 0.29 11.03
C MET A 221 5.01 0.38 9.62
N SER A 222 3.78 0.90 9.53
CA SER A 222 3.17 1.29 8.27
C SER A 222 3.19 2.80 8.12
N GLY A 223 3.69 3.28 6.99
CA GLY A 223 3.71 4.71 6.69
C GLY A 223 2.30 5.28 6.60
N ARG A 224 1.37 4.54 5.98
CA ARG A 224 -0.04 4.92 5.88
C ARG A 224 -0.71 4.97 7.24
N ALA A 225 -0.47 3.98 8.10
CA ALA A 225 -1.01 3.97 9.45
C ALA A 225 -0.52 5.20 10.23
N LEU A 226 0.79 5.44 10.22
CA LEU A 226 1.39 6.59 10.91
C LEU A 226 0.94 7.93 10.33
N GLN A 227 0.71 8.01 9.02
CA GLN A 227 0.11 9.18 8.38
C GLN A 227 -1.25 9.47 9.02
N ARG A 228 -2.15 8.47 9.05
CA ARG A 228 -3.47 8.63 9.62
C ARG A 228 -3.43 8.93 11.12
N LEU A 229 -2.60 8.22 11.88
CA LEU A 229 -2.41 8.46 13.32
C LEU A 229 -1.87 9.87 13.61
N THR A 230 -1.05 10.42 12.71
CA THR A 230 -0.60 11.81 12.80
C THR A 230 -1.76 12.78 12.61
N GLU A 231 -2.58 12.56 11.58
CA GLU A 231 -3.74 13.41 11.30
C GLU A 231 -4.75 13.39 12.46
N THR A 232 -5.12 12.20 12.95
CA THR A 232 -6.08 12.08 14.05
C THR A 232 -5.52 12.68 15.34
N ALA A 233 -4.23 12.50 15.63
CA ALA A 233 -3.60 13.13 16.79
C ALA A 233 -3.58 14.66 16.71
N LEU A 234 -3.38 15.25 15.52
CA LEU A 234 -3.47 16.71 15.33
C LEU A 234 -4.91 17.21 15.53
N ILE A 235 -5.87 16.55 14.90
CA ILE A 235 -7.29 16.93 14.96
C ILE A 235 -7.80 16.89 16.41
N THR A 236 -7.47 15.83 17.15
CA THR A 236 -7.89 15.61 18.55
C THR A 236 -7.09 16.41 19.58
N GLY A 237 -6.09 17.20 19.16
CA GLY A 237 -5.29 18.04 20.05
C GLY A 237 -4.13 17.33 20.76
N GLN A 238 -3.83 16.08 20.41
CA GLN A 238 -2.74 15.28 20.95
C GLN A 238 -1.39 15.62 20.28
N TYR A 239 -0.99 16.89 20.30
CA TYR A 239 0.18 17.38 19.53
C TYR A 239 1.50 16.75 19.93
N ARG A 240 1.66 16.36 21.20
CA ARG A 240 2.85 15.65 21.66
C ARG A 240 2.99 14.27 20.99
N VAL A 241 1.87 13.57 20.80
CA VAL A 241 1.84 12.28 20.12
C VAL A 241 2.06 12.49 18.61
N ALA A 242 1.38 13.48 18.02
CA ALA A 242 1.57 13.84 16.62
C ALA A 242 3.04 14.13 16.30
N ARG A 243 3.75 14.91 17.13
CA ARG A 243 5.19 15.20 16.96
C ARG A 243 6.06 13.93 16.94
N LYS A 244 5.72 12.92 17.73
CA LYS A 244 6.45 11.63 17.69
C LYS A 244 6.27 10.95 16.34
N TYR A 245 5.04 10.82 15.85
CA TYR A 245 4.78 10.20 14.55
C TYR A 245 5.42 10.99 13.40
N ILE A 246 5.33 12.33 13.45
CA ILE A 246 5.99 13.23 12.49
C ILE A 246 7.50 12.97 12.46
N SER A 247 8.15 12.84 13.62
CA SER A 247 9.60 12.60 13.68
C SER A 247 10.04 11.28 13.03
N ILE A 248 9.16 10.27 13.03
CA ILE A 248 9.40 9.00 12.34
C ILE A 248 9.20 9.18 10.84
N LEU A 249 8.08 9.77 10.42
CA LEU A 249 7.74 9.99 9.01
C LEU A 249 8.74 10.92 8.30
N ASP A 250 9.32 11.89 9.01
CA ASP A 250 10.31 12.83 8.49
C ASP A 250 11.61 12.14 8.06
N LYS A 251 11.91 10.95 8.60
CA LYS A 251 13.09 10.13 8.25
C LYS A 251 12.85 9.17 7.08
N THR A 252 11.70 9.27 6.40
CA THR A 252 11.30 8.35 5.32
C THR A 252 11.42 9.02 3.96
N VAL A 253 11.46 8.26 2.85
CA VAL A 253 11.51 8.85 1.51
C VAL A 253 10.17 9.46 1.11
N TYR A 254 9.07 8.69 1.26
CA TYR A 254 7.78 9.05 0.68
C TYR A 254 6.89 9.92 1.58
N TYR A 255 7.12 9.89 2.90
CA TYR A 255 6.29 10.63 3.86
C TYR A 255 6.98 11.89 4.41
N HIS A 256 8.19 12.21 3.97
CA HIS A 256 8.94 13.39 4.41
C HIS A 256 8.17 14.70 4.19
N ASP A 257 7.64 14.90 2.99
CA ASP A 257 6.90 16.13 2.67
C ASP A 257 5.58 16.23 3.44
N PHE A 258 4.92 15.09 3.67
CA PHE A 258 3.76 15.03 4.56
C PHE A 258 4.15 15.42 5.99
N ALA A 259 5.23 14.86 6.53
CA ALA A 259 5.73 15.15 7.87
C ALA A 259 6.05 16.63 8.04
N LYS A 260 6.70 17.27 7.06
CA LYS A 260 6.96 18.72 7.07
C LYS A 260 5.69 19.56 7.18
N ARG A 261 4.66 19.24 6.38
CA ARG A 261 3.37 19.95 6.44
C ARG A 261 2.69 19.76 7.80
N MET A 262 2.68 18.54 8.31
CA MET A 262 2.08 18.24 9.62
C MET A 262 2.86 18.89 10.77
N LYS A 263 4.19 19.02 10.66
CA LYS A 263 5.03 19.69 11.66
C LYS A 263 4.64 21.15 11.83
N VAL A 264 4.39 21.87 10.73
CA VAL A 264 3.95 23.28 10.79
C VAL A 264 2.66 23.42 11.61
N MET A 265 1.68 22.55 11.37
CA MET A 265 0.42 22.54 12.14
C MET A 265 0.59 22.03 13.58
N ALA A 266 1.55 21.16 13.85
CA ALA A 266 1.84 20.72 15.21
C ALA A 266 2.47 21.85 16.04
N ASP A 267 3.33 22.65 15.42
CA ASP A 267 4.06 23.75 16.04
C ASP A 267 3.18 25.00 16.21
N ASP A 268 2.25 25.24 15.28
CA ASP A 268 1.18 26.23 15.40
C ASP A 268 -0.21 25.60 15.16
N PRO A 269 -0.86 25.08 16.23
CA PRO A 269 -2.15 24.43 16.12
C PRO A 269 -3.31 25.31 15.65
N SER A 270 -3.16 26.64 15.65
CA SER A 270 -4.19 27.56 15.13
C SER A 270 -4.39 27.42 13.61
N LEU A 271 -3.36 26.91 12.92
CA LEU A 271 -3.41 26.64 11.48
C LEU A 271 -4.35 25.47 11.15
N ILE A 272 -4.62 24.57 12.10
CA ILE A 272 -5.53 23.43 11.90
C ILE A 272 -6.96 23.91 11.67
N ASP A 273 -7.38 24.95 12.39
CA ASP A 273 -8.77 25.47 12.31
C ASP A 273 -9.07 26.11 10.95
N HIS A 274 -8.02 26.57 10.26
CA HIS A 274 -8.07 27.15 8.92
C HIS A 274 -7.84 26.11 7.81
N HIS A 275 -7.45 24.88 8.16
CA HIS A 275 -7.21 23.83 7.18
C HIS A 275 -8.57 23.32 6.64
N PRO A 276 -8.76 23.23 5.30
CA PRO A 276 -10.08 22.98 4.69
C PRO A 276 -10.72 21.66 5.14
N ILE A 277 -9.90 20.65 5.42
CA ILE A 277 -10.35 19.33 5.89
C ILE A 277 -10.28 19.23 7.42
N TYR A 278 -9.08 19.34 8.00
CA TYR A 278 -8.88 19.15 9.45
C TYR A 278 -9.63 20.13 10.34
N GLY A 279 -9.85 21.38 9.92
CA GLY A 279 -10.62 22.33 10.72
C GLY A 279 -12.07 21.91 10.86
N SER A 280 -12.68 21.43 9.78
CA SER A 280 -14.05 20.87 9.78
C SER A 280 -14.14 19.61 10.64
N LEU A 281 -13.16 18.72 10.54
CA LEU A 281 -13.10 17.49 11.34
C LEU A 281 -12.87 17.75 12.83
N ARG A 282 -12.04 18.75 13.18
CA ARG A 282 -11.84 19.18 14.56
C ARG A 282 -13.13 19.69 15.18
N LYS A 283 -13.85 20.57 14.48
CA LYS A 283 -15.15 21.07 14.95
C LYS A 283 -16.15 19.92 15.16
N ALA A 284 -16.21 18.98 14.22
CA ALA A 284 -17.04 17.79 14.37
C ALA A 284 -16.65 16.95 15.60
N TYR A 285 -15.34 16.78 15.85
CA TYR A 285 -14.82 16.06 17.02
C TYR A 285 -15.14 16.77 18.33
N GLU A 286 -15.01 18.08 18.42
CA GLU A 286 -15.33 18.86 19.62
C GLU A 286 -16.79 18.69 20.06
N HIS A 287 -17.70 18.49 19.11
CA HIS A 287 -19.11 18.21 19.38
C HIS A 287 -19.42 16.73 19.65
N THR A 288 -18.51 15.82 19.33
CA THR A 288 -18.71 14.35 19.41
C THR A 288 -17.68 13.65 20.29
N LYS A 289 -16.97 14.39 21.16
CA LYS A 289 -15.88 13.89 22.00
C LYS A 289 -16.34 12.64 22.79
N ASP A 290 -15.81 11.47 22.43
CA ASP A 290 -16.05 10.21 23.13
C ASP A 290 -15.62 10.32 24.60
N VAL A 291 -16.50 9.88 25.50
CA VAL A 291 -16.26 9.80 26.95
C VAL A 291 -15.37 8.60 27.32
N LEU A 292 -15.00 7.75 26.36
CA LEU A 292 -14.27 6.50 26.61
C LEU A 292 -12.75 6.64 26.74
N PHE A 293 -12.18 7.82 26.51
CA PHE A 293 -10.72 8.06 26.56
C PHE A 293 -10.33 9.40 27.23
N ASP A 294 -11.09 9.86 28.22
CA ASP A 294 -10.62 10.89 29.17
C ASP A 294 -9.83 10.26 30.33
#